data_AF-A0AA51X6U5-F1
#
_entry.id   AF-A0AA51X6U5-F1
#
_cell.length_a   1.000
_cell.length_b   1.000
_cell.length_c   1.000
_cell.angle_alpha   90.00
_cell.angle_beta   90.00
_cell.angle_gamma   90.00
#
_symmetry.space_group_name_H-M   'P 1'
#
loop_
_entity.id
_entity.type
_entity.pdbx_description
1 polymer ?
#
loop_
_entity_poly.entity_id
_entity_poly.type
_entity_poly.pdbx_seq_one_letter_code
_entity_poly.pdbx_strand_id
1 'polypeptide(L)'
;MMGALNNHSALLKALSIGDEIDQHLDDQQWDFAESLSAERDSLLHTFFEQLSPDSATTETTRLTSEIKQQIDRQLLRLEQMKKSSVKQRLDLRSSFKAARAYADNR
;
A
#
# COMPACT_ATOMS: atom_id res chain seq x y z
N MET A 1 -25.21 -9.95 20.46
CA MET A 1 -24.89 -8.66 19.80
C MET A 1 -23.43 -8.23 20.08
N MET A 2 -22.42 -9.08 19.83
CA MET A 2 -21.00 -8.71 20.00
C MET A 2 -20.21 -8.60 18.69
N GLY A 3 -20.70 -9.18 17.58
CA GLY A 3 -19.97 -9.16 16.29
C GLY A 3 -19.87 -7.78 15.63
N ALA A 4 -20.90 -6.94 15.73
CA ALA A 4 -20.90 -5.62 15.08
C ALA A 4 -19.86 -4.63 15.65
N LEU A 5 -19.61 -4.69 16.97
CA LEU A 5 -18.61 -3.86 17.64
C LEU A 5 -17.18 -4.29 17.27
N ASN A 6 -16.95 -5.59 17.08
CA ASN A 6 -15.65 -6.15 16.70
C ASN A 6 -15.31 -5.87 15.22
N ASN A 7 -16.33 -5.82 14.38
CA ASN A 7 -16.18 -5.55 12.95
C ASN A 7 -15.87 -4.07 12.67
N HIS A 8 -16.48 -3.15 13.43
CA HIS A 8 -16.19 -1.72 13.32
C HIS A 8 -14.76 -1.38 13.79
N SER A 9 -14.31 -1.97 14.91
CA SER A 9 -12.94 -1.77 15.40
C SER A 9 -11.89 -2.31 14.42
N ALA A 10 -12.16 -3.42 13.73
CA ALA A 10 -11.28 -3.97 12.70
C ALA A 10 -11.09 -2.99 11.51
N LEU A 11 -12.17 -2.36 11.03
CA LEU A 11 -12.08 -1.38 9.94
C LEU A 11 -11.32 -0.11 10.36
N LEU A 12 -11.54 0.39 11.58
CA LEU A 12 -10.78 1.53 12.10
C LEU A 12 -9.29 1.20 12.25
N LYS A 13 -8.96 -0.01 12.72
CA LYS A 13 -7.57 -0.48 12.77
C LYS A 13 -6.97 -0.58 11.36
N ALA A 14 -7.73 -1.10 10.40
CA ALA A 14 -7.28 -1.20 9.00
C ALA A 14 -7.00 0.18 8.37
N LEU A 15 -7.77 1.21 8.71
CA LEU A 15 -7.49 2.60 8.31
C LEU A 15 -6.20 3.13 8.95
N SER A 16 -6.03 2.95 10.27
CA SER A 16 -4.81 3.37 10.97
C SER A 16 -3.56 2.72 10.39
N ILE A 17 -3.62 1.41 10.10
CA ILE A 17 -2.52 0.70 9.40
C ILE A 17 -2.30 1.29 8.00
N GLY A 18 -3.37 1.70 7.31
CA GLY A 18 -3.26 2.40 6.04
C GLY A 18 -2.43 3.68 6.14
N ASP A 19 -2.64 4.48 7.18
CA ASP A 19 -1.88 5.71 7.41
C ASP A 19 -0.40 5.41 7.73
N GLU A 20 -0.13 4.35 8.50
CA GLU A 20 1.24 3.88 8.77
C GLU A 20 1.94 3.39 7.51
N ILE A 21 1.23 2.66 6.64
CA ILE A 21 1.75 2.26 5.32
C ILE A 21 2.15 3.51 4.52
N ASP A 22 1.29 4.54 4.47
CA ASP A 22 1.60 5.78 3.75
C ASP A 22 2.91 6.42 4.26
N GLN A 23 3.08 6.49 5.58
CA GLN A 23 4.31 6.99 6.22
C GLN A 23 5.55 6.16 5.84
N HIS A 24 5.46 4.82 5.92
CA HIS A 24 6.58 3.96 5.57
C HIS A 24 6.92 3.99 4.06
N LEU A 25 5.93 4.24 3.19
CA LEU A 25 6.15 4.49 1.76
C LEU A 25 6.84 5.85 1.51
N ASP A 26 6.58 6.87 2.33
CA ASP A 26 7.32 8.15 2.32
C ASP A 26 8.77 7.97 2.76
N ASP A 27 8.99 7.18 3.81
CA ASP A 27 10.31 6.92 4.38
C ASP A 27 11.11 5.85 3.63
N GLN A 28 10.56 5.29 2.55
CA GLN A 28 11.14 4.22 1.74
C GLN A 28 11.46 2.94 2.53
N GLN A 29 10.69 2.70 3.59
CA GLN A 29 10.78 1.54 4.46
C GLN A 29 9.89 0.40 3.92
N TRP A 30 10.31 -0.19 2.79
CA TRP A 30 9.52 -1.14 2.01
C TRP A 30 9.08 -2.38 2.79
N ASP A 31 10.01 -2.98 3.55
CA ASP A 31 9.73 -4.21 4.31
C ASP A 31 8.66 -3.98 5.39
N PHE A 32 8.67 -2.80 6.02
CA PHE A 32 7.67 -2.41 7.02
C PHE A 32 6.31 -2.16 6.36
N ALA A 33 6.28 -1.44 5.23
CA ALA A 33 5.05 -1.22 4.47
C ALA A 33 4.43 -2.54 3.98
N GLU A 34 5.25 -3.50 3.55
CA GLU A 34 4.80 -4.84 3.13
C GLU A 34 4.20 -5.63 4.31
N SER A 35 4.90 -5.67 5.45
CA SER A 35 4.42 -6.32 6.67
C SER A 35 3.09 -5.75 7.14
N LEU A 36 2.94 -4.43 7.15
CA LEU A 36 1.70 -3.75 7.53
C LEU A 36 0.58 -4.02 6.53
N SER A 37 0.88 -4.07 5.22
CA SER A 37 -0.12 -4.43 4.22
C SER A 37 -0.66 -5.84 4.47
N ALA A 38 0.20 -6.80 4.79
CA ALA A 38 -0.22 -8.17 5.12
C ALA A 38 -1.10 -8.22 6.38
N GLU A 39 -0.77 -7.43 7.42
CA GLU A 39 -1.62 -7.32 8.61
C GLU A 39 -3.00 -6.74 8.28
N ARG A 40 -3.04 -5.65 7.50
CA ARG A 40 -4.30 -5.04 7.05
C ARG A 40 -5.15 -6.02 6.25
N ASP A 41 -4.53 -6.76 5.34
CA ASP A 41 -5.23 -7.75 4.51
C ASP A 41 -5.80 -8.88 5.37
N SER A 42 -5.06 -9.35 6.37
CA SER A 42 -5.55 -10.35 7.33
C SER A 42 -6.77 -9.84 8.11
N LEU A 43 -6.73 -8.59 8.60
CA LEU A 43 -7.86 -7.98 9.31
C LEU A 43 -9.10 -7.85 8.42
N LEU A 44 -8.93 -7.35 7.19
CA LEU A 44 -10.01 -7.21 6.23
C LEU A 44 -10.60 -8.57 5.84
N HIS A 45 -9.76 -9.58 5.65
CA HIS A 45 -10.21 -10.92 5.32
C HIS A 45 -11.10 -11.48 6.43
N THR A 46 -10.64 -11.44 7.69
CA THR A 46 -11.45 -11.86 8.85
C THR A 46 -12.75 -11.07 8.97
N PHE A 47 -12.72 -9.76 8.72
CA PHE A 47 -13.93 -8.93 8.72
C PHE A 47 -14.93 -9.40 7.66
N PHE A 48 -14.51 -9.61 6.42
CA PHE A 48 -15.41 -9.99 5.33
C PHE A 48 -15.93 -11.43 5.46
N GLU A 49 -15.14 -12.36 6.03
CA GLU A 49 -15.62 -13.70 6.36
C GLU A 49 -16.73 -13.69 7.43
N GLN A 50 -16.67 -12.74 8.36
CA GLN A 50 -17.64 -12.59 9.45
C GLN A 50 -18.81 -11.66 9.10
N LEU A 51 -18.74 -10.95 7.98
CA LEU A 51 -19.76 -10.01 7.57
C LEU A 51 -21.00 -10.76 7.07
N SER A 52 -22.08 -10.69 7.85
CA SER A 52 -23.38 -11.20 7.40
C SER A 52 -24.01 -10.24 6.39
N PRO A 53 -24.74 -10.71 5.36
CA PRO A 53 -25.33 -9.87 4.31
C PRO A 53 -26.20 -8.73 4.85
N ASP A 54 -26.90 -8.95 5.96
CA ASP A 54 -27.80 -7.96 6.57
C ASP A 54 -27.12 -7.08 7.65
N SER A 55 -25.83 -7.27 7.91
CA SER A 55 -25.07 -6.59 8.96
C SER A 55 -24.30 -5.35 8.48
N ALA A 56 -24.34 -5.07 7.18
CA ALA A 56 -23.72 -3.88 6.61
C ALA A 56 -24.47 -2.62 7.05
N THR A 57 -23.85 -1.85 7.93
CA THR A 57 -24.32 -0.52 8.33
C THR A 57 -23.79 0.55 7.37
N THR A 58 -24.44 1.71 7.33
CA THR A 58 -23.94 2.89 6.60
C THR A 58 -22.50 3.21 6.96
N GLU A 59 -22.14 3.06 8.24
CA GLU A 59 -20.80 3.35 8.74
C GLU A 59 -19.76 2.33 8.28
N THR A 60 -20.07 1.02 8.35
CA THR A 60 -19.16 -0.01 7.82
C THR A 60 -18.94 0.14 6.32
N THR A 61 -19.97 0.56 5.57
CA THR A 61 -19.86 0.84 4.12
C THR A 61 -18.98 2.07 3.87
N ARG A 62 -19.14 3.13 4.66
CA ARG A 62 -18.30 4.34 4.60
C ARG A 62 -16.83 4.00 4.83
N LEU A 63 -16.52 3.32 5.94
CA LEU A 63 -15.15 2.93 6.28
C LEU A 63 -14.53 2.01 5.23
N THR A 64 -15.29 1.03 4.73
CA THR A 64 -14.82 0.14 3.64
C THR A 64 -14.48 0.94 2.38
N SER A 65 -15.29 1.95 2.03
CA SER A 65 -15.02 2.85 0.91
C SER A 65 -13.75 3.67 1.13
N GLU A 66 -13.54 4.20 2.34
CA GLU A 66 -12.35 4.97 2.71
C GLU A 66 -11.07 4.12 2.61
N ILE A 67 -11.11 2.89 3.13
CA ILE A 67 -10.00 1.92 3.04
C ILE A 67 -9.69 1.63 1.57
N LYS A 68 -10.71 1.37 0.76
CA LYS A 68 -10.53 1.13 -0.68
C LYS A 68 -9.86 2.32 -1.37
N GLN A 69 -10.34 3.54 -1.10
CA GLN A 69 -9.74 4.75 -1.67
C GLN A 69 -8.29 4.93 -1.24
N GLN A 70 -7.95 4.61 0.01
CA GLN A 70 -6.58 4.66 0.50
C GLN A 70 -5.68 3.65 -0.22
N ILE A 71 -6.14 2.40 -0.37
CA ILE A 71 -5.44 1.36 -1.15
C ILE A 71 -5.23 1.83 -2.60
N ASP A 72 -6.26 2.35 -3.25
CA ASP A 72 -6.18 2.84 -4.64
C ASP A 72 -5.11 3.96 -4.78
N ARG A 73 -5.02 4.87 -3.79
CA ARG A 73 -3.97 5.91 -3.75
C ARG A 73 -2.57 5.32 -3.54
N GLN A 74 -2.42 4.37 -2.62
CA GLN A 74 -1.15 3.69 -2.34
C GLN A 74 -0.62 2.95 -3.57
N LEU A 75 -1.50 2.23 -4.28
CA LEU A 75 -1.15 1.54 -5.51
C LEU A 75 -0.67 2.50 -6.60
N LEU A 76 -1.40 3.60 -6.82
CA LEU A 76 -1.00 4.62 -7.79
C LEU A 76 0.39 5.19 -7.47
N ARG A 77 0.66 5.47 -6.19
CA ARG A 77 1.96 5.94 -5.72
C ARG A 77 3.06 4.91 -6.01
N LEU A 78 2.84 3.64 -5.65
CA LEU A 78 3.79 2.56 -5.92
C LEU A 78 4.08 2.40 -7.42
N GLU A 79 3.08 2.54 -8.29
CA GLU A 79 3.28 2.51 -9.74
C GLU A 79 4.16 3.67 -10.24
N GLN A 80 3.95 4.88 -9.71
CA GLN A 80 4.78 6.03 -10.04
C GLN A 80 6.23 5.82 -9.61
N MET A 81 6.45 5.26 -8.41
CA MET A 81 7.78 4.94 -7.90
C MET A 81 8.47 3.87 -8.74
N LYS A 82 7.75 2.81 -9.15
CA LYS A 82 8.24 1.80 -10.08
C LYS A 82 8.70 2.42 -11.40
N LYS A 83 7.91 3.33 -11.98
CA LYS A 83 8.29 4.04 -13.22
C LYS A 83 9.55 4.88 -13.03
N SER A 84 9.67 5.58 -11.90
CA SER A 84 10.86 6.37 -11.56
C SER A 84 12.12 5.49 -11.44
N SER A 85 12.03 4.37 -10.72
CA SER A 85 13.12 3.41 -10.55
C SER A 85 13.59 2.83 -11.91
N VAL A 86 12.65 2.48 -12.79
CA VAL A 86 12.97 2.01 -14.15
C VAL A 86 13.74 3.08 -14.94
N LYS A 87 13.34 4.35 -14.84
CA LYS A 87 14.03 5.47 -15.49
C LYS A 87 15.46 5.63 -14.95
N GLN A 88 15.64 5.67 -13.63
CA GLN A 88 16.96 5.78 -12.99
C GLN A 88 17.90 4.64 -13.42
N ARG A 89 17.38 3.41 -13.54
CA ARG A 89 18.16 2.26 -14.03
C ARG A 89 18.62 2.45 -15.48
N LEU A 90 17.78 3.02 -16.35
CA LEU A 90 18.15 3.31 -17.74
C LEU A 90 19.20 4.42 -17.81
N ASP A 91 19.05 5.46 -16.98
CA ASP A 91 20.00 6.57 -16.89
C ASP A 91 21.38 6.07 -16.45
N LEU A 92 21.45 5.26 -15.39
CA LEU A 92 22.69 4.62 -14.92
C LEU A 92 23.35 3.76 -16.02
N ARG A 93 22.55 2.98 -16.77
CA ARG A 93 23.08 2.18 -17.89
C ARG A 93 23.66 3.06 -19.00
N SER A 94 23.04 4.20 -19.28
CA SER A 94 23.54 5.17 -20.25
C SER A 94 24.85 5.81 -19.77
N SER A 95 24.91 6.23 -18.51
CA SER A 95 26.11 6.77 -17.88
C SER A 95 27.27 5.77 -17.92
N PHE A 96 27.00 4.49 -17.67
CA PHE A 96 28.03 3.44 -17.76
C PHE A 96 28.57 3.25 -19.18
N LYS A 97 27.69 3.27 -20.20
CA LYS A 97 28.11 3.23 -21.61
C LYS A 97 28.98 4.44 -21.98
N ALA A 98 28.57 5.63 -21.55
CA ALA A 98 29.33 6.86 -21.80
C ALA A 98 30.72 6.79 -21.14
N ALA A 99 30.79 6.40 -19.86
CA ALA A 99 32.05 6.25 -19.14
C ALA A 99 33.00 5.25 -19.84
N ARG A 100 32.47 4.13 -20.33
CA ARG A 100 33.26 3.15 -21.09
C ARG A 100 33.76 3.71 -22.42
N ALA A 101 32.90 4.40 -23.18
CA ALA A 101 33.30 5.02 -24.45
C ALA A 101 34.40 6.08 -24.27
N TYR A 102 34.39 6.83 -23.16
CA TYR A 102 35.48 7.74 -22.80
C TYR A 102 36.78 7.00 -22.44
N ALA A 103 36.69 5.87 -21.74
CA ALA A 103 37.85 5.07 -21.37
C ALA A 103 38.51 4.39 -22.57
N ASP A 104 37.72 3.90 -23.54
CA ASP A 104 38.20 3.22 -24.75
C ASP A 104 38.80 4.19 -25.80
N ASN A 105 38.55 5.50 -25.68
CA ASN A 105 39.08 6.57 -26.56
C ASN A 105 40.40 7.20 -26.04
N ARG A 106 41.06 6.56 -25.08
CA ARG A 106 42.41 6.89 -24.57
C ARG A 106 43.39 5.80 -24.96
#